data_AF-A0A653AGT7-F1
#
_entry.id   AF-A0A653AGT7-F1
#
_cell.length_a   1.000
_cell.length_b   1.000
_cell.length_c   1.000
_cell.angle_alpha   90.00
_cell.angle_beta   90.00
_cell.angle_gamma   90.00
#
_symmetry.space_group_name_H-M   'P 1'
#
loop_
_entity.id
_entity.type
_entity.pdbx_description
1 polymer ?
#
loop_
_entity_poly.entity_id
_entity_poly.type
_entity_poly.pdbx_seq_one_letter_code
_entity_poly.pdbx_strand_id
1 'polypeptide(L)'
;MKKVMVVGCGAYMDSGYGCPGEWRCLKAAVMGEGKFDEPSQVVGFVKCECPGRTIVPNIGMAMKLSEIKPDEIYLSSCLVNAKPGCPYASAEEMAEAIEGKTGIPVKLGTHDYH
;
A
#
# COMPACT_ATOMS: atom_id res chain seq x y z
N MET A 1 -3.37 -0.26 18.63
CA MET A 1 -3.58 -0.74 17.25
C MET A 1 -3.12 0.36 16.32
N LYS A 2 -2.04 0.11 15.57
CA LYS A 2 -1.52 1.07 14.60
C LYS A 2 -2.56 1.35 13.52
N LYS A 3 -2.66 2.60 13.08
CA LYS A 3 -3.43 3.00 11.90
C LYS A 3 -2.51 2.94 10.71
N VAL A 4 -2.80 2.09 9.75
CA VAL A 4 -1.94 1.86 8.58
C VAL A 4 -2.67 2.21 7.30
N MET A 5 -1.94 2.65 6.29
CA MET A 5 -2.47 2.84 4.94
C MET A 5 -1.80 1.84 4.00
N VAL A 6 -2.57 1.24 3.10
CA VAL A 6 -2.05 0.33 2.08
C VAL A 6 -2.08 1.02 0.72
N VAL A 7 -1.02 0.85 -0.08
CA VAL A 7 -0.93 1.36 -1.45
C VAL A 7 -0.83 0.18 -2.41
N GLY A 8 -1.77 0.11 -3.36
CA GLY A 8 -1.86 -0.95 -4.35
C GLY A 8 -1.52 -0.50 -5.75
N CYS A 9 -1.02 -1.42 -6.58
CA CYS A 9 -0.86 -1.16 -8.01
C CYS A 9 -2.23 -1.26 -8.68
N GLY A 10 -2.77 -0.14 -9.19
CA GLY A 10 -4.11 -0.14 -9.76
C GLY A 10 -4.25 -1.03 -10.99
N ALA A 11 -3.26 -1.02 -11.88
CA ALA A 11 -3.24 -1.91 -13.03
C ALA A 11 -3.28 -3.40 -12.63
N TYR A 12 -2.60 -3.77 -11.54
CA TYR A 12 -2.64 -5.15 -11.03
C TYR A 12 -3.99 -5.45 -10.37
N MET A 13 -4.51 -4.55 -9.54
CA MET A 13 -5.78 -4.73 -8.84
C MET A 13 -6.96 -4.83 -9.82
N ASP A 14 -6.99 -3.99 -10.84
CA ASP A 14 -8.06 -3.96 -11.85
C ASP A 14 -8.05 -5.20 -12.77
N SER A 15 -6.93 -5.91 -12.83
CA SER A 15 -6.76 -7.12 -13.65
C SER A 15 -6.70 -8.42 -12.84
N GLY A 16 -6.67 -8.34 -11.51
CA GLY A 16 -6.32 -9.45 -10.64
C GLY A 16 -7.48 -10.39 -10.33
N TYR A 17 -7.32 -11.67 -10.69
CA TYR A 17 -8.12 -12.78 -10.17
C TYR A 17 -7.39 -13.42 -8.98
N GLY A 18 -8.01 -13.45 -7.79
CA GLY A 18 -7.47 -14.16 -6.61
C GLY A 18 -7.41 -13.38 -5.29
N CYS A 19 -7.59 -12.06 -5.33
CA CYS A 19 -7.64 -11.22 -4.13
C CYS A 19 -8.88 -10.30 -4.12
N PRO A 20 -10.11 -10.83 -4.22
CA PRO A 20 -11.32 -10.01 -4.30
C PRO A 20 -11.48 -9.11 -3.07
N GLY A 21 -11.68 -7.81 -3.29
CA GLY A 21 -11.83 -6.83 -2.22
C GLY A 21 -10.57 -6.69 -1.36
N GLU A 22 -9.44 -7.11 -1.91
CA GLU A 22 -8.10 -6.93 -1.39
C GLU A 22 -7.94 -7.60 -0.02
N TRP A 23 -8.73 -8.67 0.17
CA TRP A 23 -8.95 -9.36 1.43
C TRP A 23 -7.66 -9.83 2.09
N ARG A 24 -6.65 -10.18 1.30
CA ARG A 24 -5.37 -10.66 1.80
C ARG A 24 -4.62 -9.58 2.58
N CYS A 25 -4.62 -8.34 2.07
CA CYS A 25 -4.02 -7.21 2.78
C CYS A 25 -4.79 -6.93 4.08
N LEU A 26 -6.13 -6.92 4.00
CA LEU A 26 -7.00 -6.63 5.14
C LEU A 26 -6.91 -7.71 6.23
N LYS A 27 -6.91 -8.99 5.86
CA LYS A 27 -6.73 -10.12 6.77
C LYS A 27 -5.38 -10.03 7.47
N ALA A 28 -4.30 -9.84 6.71
CA ALA A 28 -2.96 -9.77 7.28
C ALA A 28 -2.83 -8.64 8.29
N ALA A 29 -3.42 -7.47 8.02
CA ALA A 29 -3.46 -6.35 8.95
C ALA A 29 -4.22 -6.69 10.24
N VAL A 30 -5.43 -7.26 10.15
CA VAL A 30 -6.26 -7.59 11.33
C VAL A 30 -5.62 -8.68 12.19
N MET A 31 -4.96 -9.67 11.56
CA MET A 31 -4.34 -10.79 12.27
C MET A 31 -2.92 -10.48 12.76
N GLY A 32 -2.30 -9.37 12.31
CA GLY A 32 -0.89 -9.08 12.60
C GLY A 32 0.05 -10.12 11.98
N GLU A 33 -0.23 -10.51 10.73
CA GLU A 33 0.53 -11.53 10.00
C GLU A 33 1.32 -10.93 8.83
N GLY A 34 2.29 -11.67 8.30
CA GLY A 34 3.05 -11.27 7.12
C GLY A 34 4.02 -10.13 7.42
N LYS A 35 3.77 -8.94 6.86
CA LYS A 35 4.61 -7.75 7.08
C LYS A 35 4.08 -6.82 8.19
N PHE A 36 2.96 -7.17 8.80
CA PHE A 36 2.44 -6.46 9.96
C PHE A 36 3.02 -7.08 11.24
N ASP A 37 3.69 -6.28 12.07
CA ASP A 37 4.28 -6.76 13.34
C ASP A 37 3.23 -6.98 14.45
N GLU A 38 2.07 -6.33 14.33
CA GLU A 38 0.95 -6.39 15.27
C GLU A 38 -0.38 -6.18 14.53
N PRO A 39 -1.51 -6.62 15.12
CA PRO A 39 -2.84 -6.26 14.63
C PRO A 39 -2.96 -4.76 14.40
N SER A 40 -3.33 -4.40 13.17
CA SER A 40 -3.31 -3.04 12.65
C SER A 40 -4.62 -2.71 11.95
N GLN A 41 -5.06 -1.47 12.07
CA GLN A 41 -6.28 -0.96 11.46
C GLN A 41 -5.94 -0.31 10.11
N VAL A 42 -6.41 -0.89 9.01
CA VAL A 42 -6.29 -0.25 7.69
C VAL A 42 -7.28 0.92 7.62
N VAL A 43 -6.75 2.15 7.63
CA VAL A 43 -7.55 3.39 7.59
C VAL A 43 -7.68 3.97 6.19
N GLY A 44 -6.94 3.43 5.22
CA GLY A 44 -7.03 3.82 3.83
C GLY A 44 -6.37 2.79 2.92
N PHE A 45 -6.92 2.65 1.72
CA PHE A 45 -6.34 1.85 0.64
C PHE A 45 -6.26 2.74 -0.60
N VAL A 46 -5.06 3.20 -0.94
CA VAL A 46 -4.83 4.08 -2.08
C VAL A 46 -4.41 3.25 -3.29
N LYS A 47 -5.16 3.34 -4.37
CA LYS A 47 -4.82 2.71 -5.65
C LYS A 47 -3.90 3.64 -6.44
N CYS A 48 -2.72 3.15 -6.82
CA CYS A 48 -1.82 3.84 -7.74
C CYS A 48 -2.43 3.83 -9.14
N GLU A 49 -2.43 4.99 -9.81
CA GLU A 49 -2.92 5.13 -11.19
C GLU A 49 -1.75 5.35 -12.15
N CYS A 50 -1.65 4.53 -13.19
CA CYS A 50 -0.59 4.65 -14.20
C CYS A 50 -0.65 6.03 -14.87
N PRO A 51 0.50 6.73 -15.03
CA PRO A 51 1.87 6.26 -14.89
C PRO A 51 2.52 6.50 -13.50
N GLY A 52 1.74 6.50 -12.42
CA GLY A 52 2.22 6.58 -11.03
C GLY A 52 2.36 8.00 -10.49
N ARG A 53 2.07 9.03 -11.29
CA ARG A 53 2.24 10.45 -10.91
C ARG A 53 1.41 10.86 -9.69
N THR A 54 0.30 10.18 -9.46
CA THR A 54 -0.67 10.55 -8.43
C THR A 54 -0.45 9.84 -7.10
N ILE A 55 0.54 8.93 -6.97
CA ILE A 55 0.71 8.13 -5.75
C ILE A 55 0.89 8.99 -4.49
N VAL A 56 1.86 9.91 -4.49
CA VAL A 56 2.12 10.82 -3.37
C VAL A 56 0.95 11.79 -3.10
N PRO A 57 0.44 12.55 -4.10
CA PRO A 57 -0.66 13.49 -3.82
C PRO A 57 -1.96 12.78 -3.40
N ASN A 58 -2.25 11.57 -3.91
CA ASN A 58 -3.43 10.81 -3.47
C ASN A 58 -3.30 10.31 -2.04
N ILE A 59 -2.10 9.89 -1.61
CA ILE A 59 -1.85 9.58 -0.19
C ILE A 59 -2.08 10.81 0.68
N GLY A 60 -1.50 11.96 0.29
CA GLY A 60 -1.69 13.21 1.02
C GLY A 60 -3.16 13.66 1.09
N MET A 61 -3.90 13.52 -0.01
CA MET A 61 -5.33 13.84 -0.05
C MET A 61 -6.17 12.85 0.75
N ALA A 62 -5.86 11.55 0.72
CA ALA A 62 -6.53 10.55 1.54
C ALA A 62 -6.34 10.87 3.03
N MET A 63 -5.13 11.21 3.45
CA MET A 63 -4.85 11.65 4.82
C MET A 63 -5.62 12.92 5.19
N LYS A 64 -5.62 13.92 4.30
CA LYS A 64 -6.30 15.20 4.53
C LYS A 64 -7.82 15.06 4.66
N LEU A 65 -8.46 14.32 3.75
CA LEU A 65 -9.92 14.19 3.70
C LEU A 65 -10.47 13.23 4.75
N SER A 66 -9.69 12.23 5.16
CA SER A 66 -10.06 11.35 6.27
C SER A 66 -9.76 11.94 7.64
N GLU A 67 -8.98 13.03 7.69
CA GLU A 67 -8.44 13.60 8.93
C GLU A 67 -7.60 12.59 9.75
N ILE A 68 -7.06 11.57 9.07
CA ILE A 68 -6.26 10.51 9.69
C ILE A 68 -4.85 10.52 9.08
N LYS A 69 -3.85 10.74 9.94
CA LYS A 69 -2.45 10.46 9.63
C LYS A 69 -2.12 9.01 10.03
N PRO A 70 -1.73 8.11 9.10
CA PRO A 70 -1.32 6.77 9.47
C PRO A 70 0.05 6.78 10.17
N ASP A 71 0.29 5.76 10.99
CA ASP A 71 1.56 5.50 11.64
C ASP A 71 2.59 4.93 10.64
N GLU A 72 2.11 4.09 9.71
CA GLU A 72 2.92 3.43 8.68
C GLU A 72 2.15 3.30 7.37
N ILE A 73 2.89 3.29 6.25
CA ILE A 73 2.34 3.03 4.91
C ILE A 73 2.93 1.71 4.39
N TYR A 74 2.09 0.87 3.81
CA TYR A 74 2.49 -0.41 3.25
C TYR A 74 2.27 -0.41 1.73
N LEU A 75 3.32 -0.72 0.96
CA LEU A 75 3.13 -1.09 -0.44
C LEU A 75 2.63 -2.54 -0.48
N SER A 76 1.47 -2.77 -1.09
CA SER A 76 0.86 -4.11 -1.17
C SER A 76 1.81 -5.15 -1.77
N SER A 77 1.68 -6.41 -1.32
CA SER A 77 2.50 -7.51 -1.86
C SER A 77 2.36 -7.69 -3.37
N CYS A 78 1.20 -7.38 -3.96
CA CYS A 78 1.00 -7.45 -5.41
C CYS A 78 1.68 -6.30 -6.17
N LEU A 79 1.85 -5.12 -5.56
CA LEU A 79 2.66 -4.04 -6.11
C LEU A 79 4.14 -4.42 -6.06
N VAL A 80 4.62 -4.86 -4.90
CA VAL A 80 6.04 -5.14 -4.66
C VAL A 80 6.53 -6.33 -5.50
N ASN A 81 5.71 -7.38 -5.63
CA ASN A 81 6.10 -8.62 -6.31
C ASN A 81 5.57 -8.74 -7.74
N ALA A 82 5.08 -7.65 -8.34
CA ALA A 82 4.49 -7.66 -9.67
C ALA A 82 5.45 -8.24 -10.72
N LYS A 83 4.95 -9.17 -11.55
CA LYS A 83 5.67 -9.71 -12.71
C LYS A 83 4.71 -9.75 -13.93
N PRO A 84 4.97 -8.97 -14.99
CA PRO A 84 6.05 -7.99 -15.12
C PRO A 84 5.95 -6.85 -14.08
N GLY A 85 7.10 -6.29 -13.69
CA GLY A 85 7.16 -5.18 -12.74
C GLY A 85 6.63 -3.87 -13.32
N CYS A 86 6.52 -2.84 -12.49
CA CYS A 86 6.13 -1.50 -12.93
C CYS A 86 7.17 -0.93 -13.90
N PRO A 87 6.78 -0.41 -15.08
CA PRO A 87 7.72 0.15 -16.05
C PRO A 87 8.19 1.58 -15.69
N TYR A 88 7.62 2.20 -14.65
CA TYR A 88 7.85 3.62 -14.33
C TYR A 88 8.72 3.84 -13.09
N ALA A 89 8.69 2.93 -12.12
CA ALA A 89 9.46 3.01 -10.89
C ALA A 89 9.50 1.65 -10.19
N SER A 90 10.57 1.38 -9.46
CA SER A 90 10.67 0.24 -8.53
C SER A 90 9.81 0.48 -7.27
N ALA A 91 9.56 -0.58 -6.50
CA ALA A 91 8.83 -0.43 -5.24
C ALA A 91 9.61 0.42 -4.22
N GLU A 92 10.94 0.29 -4.22
CA GLU A 92 11.86 1.06 -3.39
C GLU A 92 11.84 2.54 -3.75
N GLU A 93 11.90 2.88 -5.06
CA GLU A 93 11.81 4.27 -5.52
C GLU A 93 10.47 4.91 -5.14
N MET A 94 9.37 4.14 -5.21
CA MET A 94 8.07 4.61 -4.74
C MET A 94 8.06 4.84 -3.23
N ALA A 95 8.65 3.92 -2.46
CA ALA A 95 8.74 4.02 -1.01
C ALA A 95 9.53 5.26 -0.58
N GLU A 96 10.71 5.49 -1.17
CA GLU A 96 11.53 6.67 -0.91
C GLU A 96 10.79 7.97 -1.25
N ALA A 97 10.08 8.01 -2.37
CA ALA A 97 9.30 9.19 -2.77
C ALA A 97 8.14 9.48 -1.80
N ILE A 98 7.45 8.45 -1.32
CA ILE A 98 6.35 8.59 -0.35
C ILE A 98 6.91 9.01 1.00
N GLU A 99 7.93 8.33 1.52
CA GLU A 99 8.53 8.61 2.81
C GLU A 99 9.12 10.03 2.83
N GLY A 100 9.87 10.42 1.79
CA GLY A 100 10.45 11.75 1.68
C GLY A 100 9.44 12.90 1.59
N LYS A 101 8.19 12.63 1.18
CA LYS A 101 7.12 13.65 1.07
C LYS A 101 6.15 13.64 2.25
N THR A 102 5.97 12.50 2.90
CA THR A 102 5.00 12.34 4.01
C THR A 102 5.65 12.34 5.38
N GLY A 103 6.93 11.96 5.46
CA GLY A 103 7.64 11.68 6.72
C GLY A 103 7.08 10.47 7.47
N ILE A 104 6.38 9.56 6.77
CA ILE A 104 5.78 8.35 7.33
C ILE A 104 6.57 7.14 6.83
N PRO A 105 7.00 6.23 7.71
CA PRO A 105 7.72 5.02 7.31
C PRO A 105 6.94 4.19 6.30
N VAL A 106 7.62 3.76 5.23
CA VAL A 106 7.03 2.90 4.20
C VAL A 106 7.60 1.48 4.29
N LYS A 107 6.71 0.48 4.33
CA LYS A 107 7.04 -0.94 4.37
C LYS A 107 6.71 -1.60 3.03
N LEU A 108 7.57 -2.54 2.61
CA LEU A 108 7.39 -3.28 1.36
C LEU A 108 6.68 -4.61 1.62
N GLY A 109 5.52 -4.79 0.99
CA GLY A 109 4.69 -5.97 1.08
C GLY A 109 3.71 -5.91 2.25
N THR A 110 2.66 -6.72 2.20
CA THR A 110 1.61 -6.82 3.21
C THR A 110 1.50 -8.23 3.78
N HIS A 111 1.62 -9.23 2.91
CA HIS A 111 1.49 -10.64 3.24
C HIS A 111 2.41 -11.52 2.39
N ASP A 112 2.71 -12.73 2.87
CA ASP A 112 3.63 -13.66 2.18
C ASP A 112 2.92 -14.74 1.35
N TYR A 113 1.58 -14.83 1.40
CA TYR A 113 0.82 -15.84 0.63
C TYR A 113 0.40 -15.37 -0.78
N HIS A 114 0.37 -16.32 -1.73
CA HIS A 114 0.12 -16.13 -3.17
C HIS A 114 -1.34 -16.25 -3.57
#